data_AF-A2ECK0-F1
#
_entry.id   AF-A2ECK0-F1
#
_cell.length_a   1.000
_cell.length_b   1.000
_cell.length_c   1.000
_cell.angle_alpha   90.00
_cell.angle_beta   90.00
_cell.angle_gamma   90.00
#
_symmetry.space_group_name_H-M   'P 1'
#
loop_
_entity.id
_entity.type
_entity.pdbx_description
1 polymer ?
#
loop_
_entity_poly.entity_id
_entity_poly.type
_entity_poly.pdbx_seq_one_letter_code
_entity_poly.pdbx_strand_id
1 'polypeptide(L)'
;MSTETNNTDLQQYQIAIKIAEAHIKLLSQRPIEETMASLTEFEQLKFKTTMAYALTTLQMCYLKAKGENIDSHPNKHYLEKLQALYSKIDKYIDSPSK
;
A
#
# COMPACT_ATOMS: atom_id res chain seq x y z
N MET A 1 -28.77 -0.34 19.80
CA MET A 1 -28.40 -1.00 18.53
C MET A 1 -27.02 -0.58 18.01
N SER A 2 -26.10 -0.10 18.87
CA SER A 2 -24.82 0.51 18.43
C SER A 2 -23.58 -0.32 18.77
N THR A 3 -23.74 -1.47 19.42
CA THR A 3 -22.64 -2.31 19.93
C THR A 3 -22.26 -3.45 18.99
N GLU A 4 -23.19 -3.96 18.17
CA GLU A 4 -22.91 -5.04 17.20
C GLU A 4 -22.09 -4.52 16.00
N THR A 5 -22.43 -3.34 15.46
CA THR A 5 -21.74 -2.75 14.29
C THR A 5 -20.27 -2.43 14.59
N ASN A 6 -19.98 -1.88 15.78
CA ASN A 6 -18.61 -1.57 16.21
C ASN A 6 -17.72 -2.82 16.33
N ASN A 7 -18.31 -3.98 16.63
CA ASN A 7 -17.57 -5.23 16.75
C ASN A 7 -17.21 -5.80 15.37
N THR A 8 -18.12 -5.69 14.39
CA THR A 8 -17.87 -6.13 13.01
C THR A 8 -16.80 -5.30 12.32
N ASP A 9 -16.83 -3.97 12.45
CA ASP A 9 -15.85 -3.07 11.81
C ASP A 9 -14.43 -3.31 12.37
N LEU A 10 -14.32 -3.51 13.69
CA LEU A 10 -13.04 -3.84 14.34
C LEU A 10 -12.50 -5.19 13.86
N GLN A 11 -13.36 -6.20 13.74
CA GLN A 11 -12.96 -7.52 13.24
C GLN A 11 -12.48 -7.46 11.78
N GLN A 12 -13.19 -6.72 10.92
CA GLN A 12 -12.78 -6.53 9.53
C GLN A 12 -11.44 -5.81 9.44
N TYR A 13 -11.23 -4.76 10.25
CA TYR A 13 -9.96 -4.05 10.31
C TYR A 13 -8.80 -4.95 10.76
N GLN A 14 -9.03 -5.78 11.78
CA GLN A 14 -8.03 -6.76 12.25
C GLN A 14 -7.69 -7.81 11.18
N ILE A 15 -8.69 -8.29 10.42
CA ILE A 15 -8.46 -9.20 9.29
C ILE A 15 -7.61 -8.51 8.22
N ALA A 16 -7.94 -7.27 7.86
CA ALA A 16 -7.20 -6.51 6.86
C ALA A 16 -5.73 -6.28 7.27
N ILE A 17 -5.47 -5.97 8.54
CA ILE A 17 -4.09 -5.84 9.07
C ILE A 17 -3.35 -7.17 8.98
N LYS A 18 -3.97 -8.29 9.38
CA LYS A 18 -3.31 -9.61 9.32
C LYS A 18 -2.92 -9.99 7.89
N ILE A 19 -3.78 -9.69 6.91
CA ILE A 19 -3.49 -9.92 5.49
C ILE A 19 -2.31 -9.05 5.05
N ALA A 20 -2.32 -7.75 5.39
CA ALA A 20 -1.23 -6.85 5.05
C ALA A 20 0.11 -7.31 5.67
N GLU A 21 0.11 -7.73 6.94
CA GLU A 21 1.28 -8.24 7.63
C GLU A 21 1.86 -9.49 6.95
N ALA A 22 1.00 -10.42 6.52
CA ALA A 22 1.42 -11.62 5.79
C ALA A 22 2.13 -11.27 4.48
N HIS A 23 1.59 -10.31 3.71
CA HIS A 23 2.22 -9.84 2.47
C HIS A 23 3.54 -9.12 2.71
N ILE A 24 3.63 -8.27 3.73
CA ILE A 24 4.88 -7.58 4.09
C ILE A 24 5.96 -8.61 4.47
N LYS A 25 5.60 -9.63 5.26
CA LYS A 25 6.53 -10.71 5.66
C LYS A 25 7.14 -11.41 4.45
N LEU A 26 6.35 -11.69 3.41
CA LEU A 26 6.84 -12.29 2.17
C LEU A 26 7.81 -11.36 1.43
N LEU A 27 7.48 -10.06 1.36
CA LEU A 27 8.33 -9.06 0.72
C LEU A 27 9.65 -8.82 1.48
N SER A 28 9.67 -9.06 2.79
CA SER A 28 10.86 -8.90 3.63
C SER A 28 11.78 -10.13 3.72
N GLN A 29 11.45 -11.24 3.03
CA GLN A 29 12.26 -12.47 3.09
C GLN A 29 13.64 -12.33 2.44
N ARG A 30 13.77 -11.38 1.51
CA ARG A 30 15.01 -11.09 0.80
C ARG A 30 15.33 -9.60 0.95
N PRO A 31 16.62 -9.21 1.06
CA PRO A 31 17.00 -7.81 1.04
C PRO A 31 16.42 -7.08 -0.18
N ILE A 32 16.00 -5.84 0.02
CA ILE A 32 15.38 -5.03 -1.04
C ILE A 32 16.39 -4.82 -2.18
N GLU A 33 17.66 -4.63 -1.85
CA GLU A 33 18.76 -4.41 -2.79
C GLU A 33 18.92 -5.61 -3.73
N GLU A 34 18.84 -6.82 -3.19
CA GLU A 34 18.94 -8.05 -3.98
C GLU A 34 17.70 -8.29 -4.84
N THR A 35 16.52 -7.98 -4.30
CA THR A 35 15.26 -8.02 -5.06
C THR A 35 15.36 -7.07 -6.25
N MET A 36 15.80 -5.82 -6.01
CA MET A 36 15.97 -4.80 -7.04
C MET A 36 16.99 -5.19 -8.11
N ALA A 37 18.12 -5.79 -7.72
CA ALA A 37 19.15 -6.25 -8.64
C ALA A 37 18.68 -7.38 -9.58
N SER A 38 17.66 -8.15 -9.18
CA SER A 38 17.08 -9.21 -10.03
C SER A 38 15.99 -8.74 -10.99
N LEU A 39 15.64 -7.46 -10.99
CA LEU A 39 14.54 -6.90 -11.78
C LEU A 39 15.07 -6.02 -12.92
N THR A 40 14.38 -6.03 -14.06
CA THR A 40 14.58 -5.07 -15.15
C THR A 40 14.26 -3.64 -14.69
N GLU A 41 14.71 -2.61 -15.42
CA GLU A 41 14.46 -1.21 -15.05
C GLU A 41 12.96 -0.89 -14.86
N PHE A 42 12.11 -1.45 -15.72
CA PHE A 42 10.66 -1.27 -15.61
C PHE A 42 10.08 -1.97 -14.38
N GLU A 43 10.50 -3.21 -14.11
CA GLU A 43 10.08 -3.95 -12.92
C GLU A 43 10.58 -3.31 -11.63
N GLN A 44 11.78 -2.73 -11.64
CA GLN A 44 12.30 -1.93 -10.53
C GLN A 44 11.43 -0.70 -10.28
N LEU A 45 11.04 0.02 -11.33
CA LEU A 45 10.15 1.17 -11.22
C LEU A 45 8.78 0.77 -10.65
N LYS A 46 8.23 -0.35 -11.14
CA LYS A 46 6.98 -0.93 -10.62
C LYS A 46 7.13 -1.27 -9.14
N PHE A 47 8.15 -2.03 -8.78
CA PHE A 47 8.41 -2.44 -7.40
C PHE A 47 8.53 -1.24 -6.46
N LYS A 48 9.34 -0.23 -6.82
CA LYS A 48 9.51 1.01 -6.06
C LYS A 48 8.18 1.75 -5.87
N THR A 49 7.39 1.88 -6.94
CA THR A 49 6.11 2.60 -6.90
C THR A 49 5.09 1.88 -6.02
N THR A 50 4.97 0.56 -6.18
CA THR A 50 4.07 -0.28 -5.36
C THR A 50 4.47 -0.23 -3.89
N MET A 51 5.77 -0.35 -3.59
CA MET A 51 6.28 -0.29 -2.21
C MET A 51 6.01 1.07 -1.56
N ALA A 52 6.28 2.16 -2.28
CA ALA A 52 5.99 3.51 -1.80
C ALA A 52 4.50 3.73 -1.52
N TYR A 53 3.62 3.24 -2.41
CA TYR A 53 2.17 3.30 -2.23
C TYR A 53 1.72 2.50 -0.99
N ALA A 54 2.23 1.27 -0.82
CA ALA A 54 1.89 0.42 0.32
C ALA A 54 2.32 1.05 1.66
N LEU A 55 3.57 1.52 1.76
CA LEU A 55 4.09 2.17 2.97
C LEU A 55 3.32 3.43 3.33
N THR A 56 3.02 4.27 2.34
CA THR A 56 2.25 5.51 2.56
C THR A 56 0.82 5.19 3.02
N THR A 57 0.20 4.15 2.45
CA THR A 57 -1.13 3.69 2.85
C THR A 57 -1.14 3.21 4.31
N LEU A 58 -0.16 2.39 4.71
CA LEU A 58 -0.02 1.91 6.08
C LEU A 58 0.18 3.08 7.06
N GLN A 59 0.96 4.09 6.67
CA GLN A 59 1.13 5.30 7.46
C GLN A 59 -0.20 6.05 7.63
N MET A 60 -1.01 6.19 6.58
CA MET A 60 -2.31 6.87 6.69
C MET A 60 -3.27 6.09 7.59
N CYS A 61 -3.27 4.75 7.49
CA CYS A 61 -4.03 3.88 8.40
C CYS A 61 -3.62 4.08 9.86
N TYR A 62 -2.31 4.16 10.14
CA TYR A 62 -1.79 4.43 11.47
C TYR A 62 -2.23 5.79 12.02
N LEU A 63 -2.12 6.86 11.21
CA LEU A 63 -2.54 8.21 11.60
C LEU A 63 -4.05 8.26 11.89
N LYS A 64 -4.86 7.59 11.06
CA LYS A 64 -6.31 7.44 11.29
C LYS A 64 -6.61 6.75 12.61
N ALA A 65 -5.92 5.64 12.88
CA ALA A 65 -6.11 4.87 14.11
C ALA A 65 -5.72 5.66 15.37
N LYS A 66 -4.77 6.60 15.25
CA LYS A 66 -4.38 7.52 16.32
C LYS A 66 -5.37 8.69 16.50
N GLY A 67 -6.34 8.85 15.61
CA GLY A 67 -7.30 9.96 15.62
C GLY A 67 -6.77 11.25 15.00
N GLU A 68 -5.70 11.18 14.21
CA GLU A 68 -5.16 12.35 13.51
C GLU A 68 -5.96 12.70 12.25
N ASN A 69 -5.99 13.98 11.90
CA ASN A 69 -6.61 14.44 10.66
C ASN A 69 -5.68 14.18 9.46
N ILE A 70 -5.98 13.10 8.74
CA ILE A 70 -5.26 12.68 7.53
C ILE A 70 -5.36 13.73 6.42
N ASP A 71 -6.47 14.47 6.34
CA ASP A 71 -6.72 15.42 5.25
C ASP A 71 -5.74 16.59 5.24
N SER A 72 -5.22 16.93 6.42
CA SER A 72 -4.18 17.95 6.61
C SER A 72 -2.76 17.40 6.60
N HIS A 73 -2.57 16.07 6.52
CA HIS A 73 -1.24 15.48 6.63
C HIS A 73 -0.46 15.62 5.31
N PRO A 74 0.82 16.06 5.32
CA PRO A 74 1.62 16.25 4.11
C PRO A 74 1.67 15.02 3.19
N ASN A 75 1.62 13.82 3.78
CA ASN A 75 1.68 12.55 3.05
C ASN A 75 0.39 12.18 2.30
N LYS A 76 -0.73 12.87 2.52
CA LYS A 76 -1.95 12.65 1.74
C LYS A 76 -1.74 13.00 0.26
N HIS A 77 -1.10 14.14 -0.02
CA HIS A 77 -0.77 14.54 -1.39
C HIS A 77 0.16 13.54 -2.08
N TYR A 78 1.11 12.98 -1.31
CA TYR A 78 2.00 11.94 -1.82
C TYR A 78 1.24 10.64 -2.12
N LEU A 79 0.27 10.27 -1.27
CA LEU A 79 -0.58 9.09 -1.50
C LEU A 79 -1.39 9.24 -2.79
N GLU A 80 -2.03 10.39 -3.01
CA GLU A 80 -2.83 10.65 -4.22
C GLU A 80 -1.97 10.57 -5.50
N LYS A 81 -0.76 11.13 -5.46
CA LYS A 81 0.21 11.02 -6.56
C LYS A 81 0.64 9.57 -6.81
N LEU A 82 0.95 8.82 -5.76
CA LEU A 82 1.35 7.42 -5.85
C LEU A 82 0.20 6.56 -6.39
N GLN A 83 -1.04 6.82 -5.97
CA GLN A 83 -2.22 6.16 -6.49
C GLN A 83 -2.37 6.39 -8.00
N ALA A 84 -2.24 7.63 -8.47
CA ALA A 84 -2.30 7.96 -9.89
C ALA A 84 -1.18 7.30 -10.70
N LEU A 85 0.04 7.23 -10.15
CA LEU A 85 1.17 6.54 -10.77
C LEU A 85 0.96 5.03 -10.84
N TYR A 86 0.52 4.42 -9.73
CA TYR A 86 0.22 3.01 -9.66
C TYR A 86 -0.85 2.62 -10.69
N SER A 87 -1.96 3.36 -10.75
CA SER A 87 -3.01 3.12 -11.75
C SER A 87 -2.55 3.30 -13.19
N LYS A 88 -1.53 4.13 -13.46
CA LYS A 88 -0.94 4.24 -14.80
C LYS A 88 -0.11 3.00 -15.12
N ILE A 89 0.79 2.60 -14.21
CA ILE A 89 1.65 1.42 -14.38
C ILE A 89 0.81 0.17 -14.63
N ASP A 90 -0.29 0.00 -13.88
CA ASP A 90 -1.20 -1.15 -14.02
C ASP A 90 -1.86 -1.19 -15.40
N LYS A 91 -2.32 -0.04 -15.92
CA LYS A 91 -2.93 0.07 -17.26
C LYS A 91 -1.97 -0.24 -18.41
N TYR A 92 -0.68 0.02 -18.24
CA TYR A 92 0.34 -0.34 -19.23
C TYR A 92 0.63 -1.84 -19.27
N ILE A 93 0.26 -2.58 -18.23
CA ILE A 93 0.46 -4.04 -18.14
C ILE A 93 -0.71 -4.79 -18.78
N ASP A 94 -1.93 -4.29 -18.61
CA ASP A 94 -3.14 -4.88 -19.22
C ASP A 94 -3.37 -4.46 -20.68
N SER A 95 -2.57 -3.54 -21.21
CA SER A 95 -2.53 -3.26 -22.64
C SER A 95 -1.51 -4.19 -23.29
N PRO A 96 -1.90 -5.31 -23.92
CA PRO A 96 -0.96 -6.06 -24.74
C PRO A 96 -0.42 -5.10 -25.79
N SER A 97 0.89 -4.88 -25.74
CA SER A 97 1.63 -4.14 -26.76
C SER A 97 1.18 -4.64 -28.13
N LYS A 98 0.51 -3.77 -28.89
CA LYS A 98 0.28 -3.99 -30.32
C LYS A 98 1.58 -3.84 -31.09
#